data_AF-A0ABD6EYX1-F1
#
_entry.id   AF-A0ABD6EYX1-F1
#
_cell.length_a   1.000
_cell.length_b   1.000
_cell.length_c   1.000
_cell.angle_alpha   90.00
_cell.angle_beta   90.00
_cell.angle_gamma   90.00
#
_symmetry.space_group_name_H-M   'P 1'
#
loop_
_entity.id
_entity.type
_entity.pdbx_description
1 polymer ?
#
loop_
_entity_poly.entity_id
_entity_poly.type
_entity_poly.pdbx_seq_one_letter_code
_entity_poly.pdbx_strand_id
1 'polypeptide(L)'
;MAFNSLCSSLTVDSKTYKFYNLTALNDPRYDTLPLSIRYLLESAVRNCDEFHVLRKNVDAILDWQNTQYQSTEIPFIPARVLLQDFTGVPAVVDLASMRAAVHCLGCDPGCINPICPVDLVIDHSVQVDRYGR
;
A
#
# COMPACT_ATOMS: atom_id res chain seq x y z
N MET A 1 -7.30 15.86 3.58
CA MET A 1 -7.57 14.74 2.65
C MET A 1 -9.05 14.71 2.30
N ALA A 2 -9.37 14.25 1.10
CA ALA A 2 -10.69 14.34 0.48
C ALA A 2 -11.85 13.71 1.29
N PHE A 3 -11.56 12.64 2.04
CA PHE A 3 -12.53 11.81 2.76
C PHE A 3 -12.39 11.89 4.29
N ASN A 4 -11.86 12.99 4.82
CA ASN A 4 -11.68 13.17 6.27
C ASN A 4 -13.00 13.09 7.07
N SER A 5 -14.15 13.37 6.45
CA SER A 5 -15.47 13.21 7.07
C SER A 5 -15.81 11.77 7.47
N LEU A 6 -15.16 10.77 6.85
CA LEU A 6 -15.35 9.36 7.16
C LEU A 6 -14.48 8.90 8.34
N CYS A 7 -13.56 9.73 8.83
CA CYS A 7 -12.68 9.36 9.92
C CYS A 7 -13.47 9.25 11.23
N SER A 8 -13.53 8.03 11.76
CA SER A 8 -14.20 7.67 13.01
C SER A 8 -13.18 7.18 14.04
N SER A 9 -13.58 7.10 15.30
CA SER A 9 -12.73 6.62 16.39
C SER A 9 -13.26 5.30 16.95
N LEU A 10 -12.34 4.39 17.28
CA LEU A 10 -12.61 3.11 17.94
C LEU A 10 -11.79 3.06 19.22
N THR A 11 -12.46 2.97 20.36
CA THR A 11 -11.79 2.81 21.67
C THR A 11 -11.76 1.33 22.04
N VAL A 12 -10.56 0.81 22.28
CA VAL A 12 -10.32 -0.55 22.78
C VAL A 12 -9.52 -0.39 24.08
N ASP A 13 -10.09 -0.87 25.18
CA ASP A 13 -9.58 -0.63 26.54
C ASP A 13 -9.35 0.86 26.83
N SER A 14 -8.10 1.27 27.05
CA SER A 14 -7.68 2.64 27.31
C SER A 14 -7.07 3.34 26.09
N LYS A 15 -7.09 2.71 24.91
CA LYS A 15 -6.48 3.23 23.68
C LYS A 15 -7.56 3.59 22.65
N THR A 16 -7.48 4.82 22.14
CA THR A 16 -8.34 5.30 21.06
C THR A 16 -7.59 5.23 19.74
N TYR A 17 -8.16 4.50 18.79
CA TYR A 17 -7.68 4.37 17.41
C TYR A 17 -8.57 5.17 16.47
N LYS A 18 -8.02 5.63 15.37
CA LYS A 18 -8.78 6.25 14.27
C LYS A 18 -8.84 5.29 13.09
N PHE A 19 -9.98 5.27 12.40
CA PHE A 19 -10.17 4.48 11.20
C PHE A 19 -11.09 5.22 10.23
N TYR A 20 -11.03 4.87 8.94
CA TYR A 20 -11.97 5.37 7.95
C TYR A 20 -13.19 4.44 7.90
N ASN A 21 -14.35 4.96 8.32
CA ASN A 21 -15.59 4.21 8.29
C ASN A 21 -16.19 4.22 6.88
N LEU A 22 -15.92 3.17 6.11
CA LEU A 22 -16.43 3.05 4.74
C LEU A 22 -17.94 2.90 4.66
N THR A 23 -18.62 2.40 5.71
CA THR A 23 -20.09 2.31 5.68
C THR A 23 -20.74 3.69 5.71
N ALA A 24 -20.03 4.71 6.21
CA ALA A 24 -20.49 6.09 6.22
C ALA A 24 -20.45 6.76 4.82
N LEU A 25 -19.96 6.04 3.78
CA LEU A 25 -20.16 6.45 2.38
C LEU A 25 -21.64 6.46 2.00
N ASN A 26 -22.49 5.68 2.68
CA ASN A 26 -23.92 5.55 2.40
C ASN A 26 -24.22 5.23 0.91
N ASP A 27 -23.34 4.45 0.29
CA ASP A 27 -23.44 4.05 -1.12
C ASP A 27 -23.81 2.55 -1.19
N PRO A 28 -24.95 2.17 -1.80
CA PRO A 28 -25.37 0.78 -1.88
C PRO A 28 -24.41 -0.10 -2.69
N ARG A 29 -23.55 0.49 -3.53
CA ARG A 29 -22.50 -0.24 -4.25
C ARG A 29 -21.50 -0.87 -3.29
N TYR A 30 -21.23 -0.25 -2.14
CA TYR A 30 -20.29 -0.77 -1.14
C TYR A 30 -20.67 -2.17 -0.64
N ASP A 31 -21.96 -2.41 -0.41
CA ASP A 31 -22.45 -3.66 0.15
C ASP A 31 -22.29 -4.84 -0.81
N THR A 32 -22.23 -4.56 -2.11
CA THR A 32 -22.07 -5.58 -3.16
C THR A 32 -20.61 -5.85 -3.51
N LEU A 33 -19.66 -5.05 -2.99
CA LEU A 33 -18.24 -5.22 -3.28
C LEU A 33 -17.68 -6.52 -2.67
N PRO A 34 -16.89 -7.31 -3.44
CA PRO A 34 -16.10 -8.39 -2.89
C PRO A 34 -15.16 -7.87 -1.79
N LEU A 35 -14.89 -8.71 -0.78
CA LEU A 35 -14.07 -8.31 0.36
C LEU A 35 -12.66 -7.85 -0.05
N SER A 36 -12.07 -8.48 -1.07
CA SER A 36 -10.77 -8.07 -1.66
C SER A 36 -10.80 -6.62 -2.18
N ILE A 37 -11.89 -6.22 -2.83
CA ILE A 37 -12.08 -4.86 -3.37
C ILE A 37 -12.31 -3.85 -2.25
N ARG A 38 -12.95 -4.25 -1.14
CA ARG A 38 -13.11 -3.38 0.04
C ARG A 38 -11.76 -2.95 0.63
N TYR A 39 -10.72 -3.79 0.58
CA TYR A 39 -9.37 -3.39 0.99
C TYR A 39 -8.74 -2.35 0.05
N LEU A 40 -8.94 -2.50 -1.26
CA LEU A 40 -8.48 -1.51 -2.24
C LEU A 40 -9.20 -0.17 -2.03
N LEU A 41 -10.51 -0.22 -1.77
CA LEU A 41 -11.32 0.95 -1.48
C LEU A 41 -10.85 1.65 -0.20
N GLU A 42 -10.59 0.91 0.88
CA GLU A 42 -10.04 1.49 2.13
C GLU A 42 -8.72 2.23 1.85
N SER A 43 -7.81 1.56 1.15
CA SER A 43 -6.51 2.15 0.80
C SER A 43 -6.69 3.42 -0.02
N ALA A 44 -7.59 3.43 -0.99
CA ALA A 44 -7.83 4.61 -1.82
C ALA A 44 -8.45 5.76 -1.02
N VAL A 45 -9.44 5.48 -0.17
CA VAL A 45 -10.11 6.47 0.69
C VAL A 45 -9.12 7.10 1.66
N ARG A 46 -8.32 6.27 2.35
CA ARG A 46 -7.34 6.73 3.35
C ARG A 46 -6.21 7.55 2.73
N ASN A 47 -5.78 7.23 1.51
CA ASN A 47 -4.65 7.89 0.86
C ASN A 47 -5.06 8.94 -0.19
N CYS A 48 -6.34 9.33 -0.26
CA CYS A 48 -6.81 10.30 -1.24
C CYS A 48 -6.27 11.72 -0.97
N ASP A 49 -5.26 12.09 -1.77
CA ASP A 49 -4.50 13.32 -1.71
C ASP A 49 -4.78 14.28 -2.89
N GLU A 50 -5.65 13.89 -3.82
CA GLU A 50 -5.92 14.58 -5.09
C GLU A 50 -4.69 14.75 -6.00
N PHE A 51 -3.67 13.91 -5.81
CA PHE A 51 -2.47 13.91 -6.64
C PHE A 51 -2.11 12.49 -7.09
N HIS A 52 -1.69 11.62 -6.17
CA HIS A 52 -1.46 10.20 -6.46
C HIS A 52 -2.76 9.41 -6.47
N VAL A 53 -3.66 9.73 -5.54
CA VAL A 53 -4.96 9.08 -5.41
C VAL A 53 -6.07 10.13 -5.50
N LEU A 54 -6.78 10.10 -6.61
CA LEU A 54 -7.85 11.03 -6.97
C LEU A 54 -9.20 10.50 -6.51
N ARG A 55 -10.18 11.38 -6.26
CA ARG A 55 -11.58 10.96 -5.96
C ARG A 55 -12.17 10.05 -7.03
N LYS A 56 -11.85 10.29 -8.30
CA LYS A 56 -12.30 9.44 -9.42
C LYS A 56 -11.85 7.99 -9.26
N ASN A 57 -10.69 7.74 -8.62
CA ASN A 57 -10.18 6.40 -8.40
C ASN A 57 -11.01 5.69 -7.32
N VAL A 58 -11.44 6.42 -6.27
CA VAL A 58 -12.35 5.89 -5.24
C VAL A 58 -13.70 5.52 -5.86
N ASP A 59 -14.26 6.40 -6.70
CA ASP A 59 -15.52 6.12 -7.40
C ASP A 59 -15.39 4.94 -8.39
N ALA A 60 -14.27 4.85 -9.12
CA ALA A 60 -14.01 3.71 -10.01
C ALA A 60 -13.92 2.37 -9.26
N ILE A 61 -13.37 2.37 -8.04
CA ILE A 61 -13.33 1.18 -7.17
C ILE A 61 -14.72 0.87 -6.59
N LEU A 62 -15.51 1.89 -6.24
CA LEU A 62 -16.91 1.69 -5.82
C LEU A 62 -17.77 1.12 -6.96
N ASP A 63 -17.51 1.55 -8.19
CA ASP A 63 -18.19 1.07 -9.40
C ASP A 63 -17.56 -0.21 -9.98
N TRP A 64 -16.89 -1.01 -9.15
CA TRP A 64 -16.16 -2.22 -9.55
C TRP A 64 -16.98 -3.16 -10.45
N GLN A 65 -18.29 -3.28 -10.22
CA GLN A 65 -19.16 -4.14 -11.03
C GLN A 65 -19.10 -3.81 -12.52
N ASN A 66 -18.95 -2.54 -12.88
CA ASN A 66 -18.84 -2.06 -14.26
C ASN A 66 -17.38 -1.91 -14.69
N THR A 67 -16.54 -1.30 -13.84
CA THR A 67 -15.16 -0.93 -14.19
C THR A 67 -14.24 -2.13 -14.38
N GLN A 68 -14.55 -3.28 -13.78
CA GLN A 68 -13.78 -4.52 -13.95
C GLN A 68 -13.67 -4.99 -15.42
N TYR A 69 -14.62 -4.59 -16.29
CA TYR A 69 -14.62 -4.95 -17.71
C TYR A 69 -14.03 -3.86 -18.62
N GLN A 70 -13.62 -2.72 -18.06
CA GLN A 70 -13.25 -1.51 -18.80
C GLN A 70 -11.75 -1.22 -18.76
N SER A 71 -10.91 -2.18 -18.38
CA SER A 71 -9.45 -2.01 -18.23
C SER A 71 -9.08 -0.76 -17.42
N THR A 72 -9.88 -0.44 -16.39
CA THR A 72 -9.68 0.76 -15.58
C THR A 72 -8.51 0.56 -14.63
N GLU A 73 -7.50 1.42 -14.71
CA GLU A 73 -6.38 1.42 -13.77
C GLU A 73 -6.76 2.09 -12.45
N ILE A 74 -6.31 1.50 -11.34
CA ILE A 74 -6.55 2.00 -9.98
C ILE A 74 -5.24 2.03 -9.18
N PRO A 75 -5.00 3.07 -8.37
CA PRO A 75 -3.85 3.10 -7.48
C PRO A 75 -4.09 2.17 -6.28
N PHE A 76 -3.02 1.52 -5.83
CA PHE A 76 -3.03 0.78 -4.58
C PHE A 76 -1.76 1.10 -3.78
N ILE A 77 -1.94 1.54 -2.53
CA ILE A 77 -0.85 1.90 -1.63
C ILE A 77 -0.85 0.87 -0.49
N PRO A 78 -0.04 -0.19 -0.59
CA PRO A 78 0.02 -1.22 0.42
C PRO A 78 0.57 -0.66 1.74
N ALA A 79 0.20 -1.30 2.85
CA ALA A 79 0.62 -0.87 4.18
C ALA A 79 2.10 -1.18 4.49
N ARG A 80 2.68 -2.20 3.85
CA ARG A 80 4.07 -2.65 4.00
C ARG A 80 4.53 -3.47 2.80
N VAL A 81 5.84 -3.67 2.69
CA VAL A 81 6.46 -4.55 1.68
C VAL A 81 7.19 -5.69 2.39
N LEU A 82 7.06 -6.91 1.86
CA LEU A 82 7.83 -8.07 2.30
C LEU A 82 8.76 -8.49 1.16
N LEU A 83 10.04 -8.66 1.47
CA LEU A 83 11.08 -9.08 0.54
C LEU A 83 11.74 -10.37 1.03
N GLN A 84 12.23 -11.15 0.07
CA GLN A 84 13.12 -12.29 0.30
C GLN A 84 14.52 -11.97 -0.21
N ASP A 85 15.56 -12.71 0.17
CA ASP A 85 16.96 -12.37 -0.08
C ASP A 85 17.34 -12.19 -1.56
N PHE A 86 16.88 -13.05 -2.48
CA PHE A 86 17.20 -12.95 -3.90
C PHE A 86 16.66 -11.69 -4.58
N THR A 87 15.52 -11.14 -4.13
CA THR A 87 14.98 -9.87 -4.65
C THR A 87 15.31 -8.69 -3.74
N GLY A 88 15.56 -8.94 -2.46
CA GLY A 88 15.90 -7.94 -1.47
C GLY A 88 17.31 -7.40 -1.65
N VAL A 89 18.29 -8.26 -1.96
CA VAL A 89 19.65 -7.83 -2.27
C VAL A 89 19.68 -6.85 -3.46
N PRO A 90 19.13 -7.18 -4.66
CA PRO A 90 19.12 -6.22 -5.76
C PRO A 90 18.30 -4.96 -5.44
N ALA A 91 17.19 -5.05 -4.70
CA ALA A 91 16.44 -3.86 -4.28
C ALA A 91 17.26 -2.92 -3.38
N VAL A 92 18.10 -3.45 -2.49
CA VAL A 92 19.03 -2.64 -1.67
C VAL A 92 20.14 -2.04 -2.51
N VAL A 93 20.64 -2.78 -3.51
CA VAL A 93 21.62 -2.26 -4.49
C VAL A 93 21.02 -1.11 -5.30
N ASP A 94 19.76 -1.20 -5.71
CA ASP A 94 19.06 -0.12 -6.40
C ASP A 94 18.92 1.12 -5.50
N LEU A 95 18.52 0.95 -4.23
CA LEU A 95 18.47 2.05 -3.26
C LEU A 95 19.83 2.73 -3.08
N ALA A 96 20.92 1.95 -2.99
CA ALA A 96 22.28 2.49 -2.89
C ALA A 96 22.67 3.27 -4.16
N SER A 97 22.31 2.74 -5.33
CA SER A 97 22.57 3.38 -6.63
C SER A 97 21.79 4.69 -6.79
N MET A 98 20.52 4.71 -6.38
CA MET A 98 19.69 5.92 -6.34
C MET A 98 20.29 6.98 -5.41
N ARG A 99 20.77 6.60 -4.22
CA ARG A 99 21.45 7.52 -3.30
C ARG A 99 22.70 8.14 -3.91
N ALA A 100 23.53 7.32 -4.56
CA ALA A 100 24.72 7.81 -5.26
C ALA A 100 24.35 8.80 -6.38
N ALA A 101 23.32 8.50 -7.17
CA ALA A 101 22.84 9.38 -8.24
C ALA A 101 22.33 10.72 -7.70
N VAL A 102 21.51 10.69 -6.64
CA VAL A 102 20.99 11.90 -5.97
C VAL A 102 22.12 12.76 -5.40
N HIS A 103 23.14 12.14 -4.79
CA HIS A 103 24.34 12.84 -4.32
C HIS A 103 25.08 13.54 -5.46
N CYS A 104 25.30 12.87 -6.59
CA CYS A 104 25.96 13.44 -7.76
C CYS A 104 25.20 14.64 -8.36
N LEU A 105 23.87 14.68 -8.18
CA LEU A 105 23.02 15.81 -8.58
C LEU A 105 23.02 16.96 -7.54
N GLY A 106 23.77 16.83 -6.44
CA GLY A 106 23.85 17.84 -5.38
C GLY A 106 22.65 17.86 -4.43
N CYS A 107 21.81 16.82 -4.47
CA CYS A 107 20.64 16.66 -3.61
C CYS A 107 20.97 15.81 -2.37
N ASP A 108 20.17 15.92 -1.32
CA ASP A 108 20.33 15.12 -0.10
C ASP A 108 20.00 13.63 -0.38
N PRO A 109 20.96 12.69 -0.27
CA PRO A 109 20.70 11.26 -0.46
C PRO A 109 19.76 10.67 0.59
N GLY A 110 19.60 11.34 1.74
CA GLY A 110 18.67 10.98 2.79
C GLY A 110 17.20 10.99 2.34
N CYS A 111 16.87 11.63 1.22
CA CYS A 111 15.52 11.56 0.66
C CYS A 111 15.18 10.17 0.08
N ILE A 112 16.18 9.34 -0.23
CA ILE A 112 15.98 7.98 -0.72
C ILE A 112 15.93 7.00 0.46
N ASN A 113 14.72 6.76 0.94
CA ASN A 113 14.39 5.82 1.99
C ASN A 113 13.02 5.15 1.75
N PRO A 114 12.79 3.92 2.25
CA PRO A 114 11.47 3.33 2.23
C PRO A 114 10.44 4.18 2.99
N ILE A 115 9.29 4.44 2.37
CA ILE A 115 8.20 5.24 2.95
C ILE A 115 7.19 4.41 3.76
N CYS A 116 7.24 3.08 3.62
CA CYS A 116 6.44 2.15 4.40
C CYS A 116 7.36 1.08 5.02
N PRO A 117 6.91 0.36 6.06
CA PRO A 117 7.68 -0.73 6.64
C PRO A 117 8.08 -1.76 5.59
N VAL A 118 9.33 -2.20 5.66
CA VAL A 118 9.87 -3.26 4.80
C VAL A 118 10.46 -4.36 5.68
N ASP A 119 9.96 -5.57 5.51
CA ASP A 119 10.47 -6.76 6.17
C ASP A 119 11.31 -7.56 5.14
N LEU A 120 12.56 -7.92 5.48
CA LEU A 120 13.42 -8.76 4.65
C LEU A 120 13.68 -10.09 5.34
N VAL A 121 13.35 -11.18 4.66
CA VAL A 121 13.58 -12.55 5.15
C VAL A 121 14.68 -13.19 4.30
N ILE A 122 15.63 -13.86 4.97
CA ILE A 122 16.67 -14.65 4.31
C ILE A 122 16.27 -16.12 4.42
N ASP A 123 15.71 -16.66 3.34
CA ASP A 123 15.19 -18.02 3.29
C ASP A 123 15.62 -18.78 2.02
N HIS A 124 16.16 -18.10 1.01
CA HIS A 124 16.63 -18.72 -0.24
C HIS A 124 18.13 -19.05 -0.23
N SER A 125 18.83 -18.70 0.85
CA SER A 125 20.29 -18.87 0.96
C SER A 125 20.72 -20.24 1.50
N VAL A 126 19.83 -21.03 2.09
CA VAL A 126 20.18 -22.33 2.71
C VAL A 126 19.88 -23.48 1.75
N GLN A 127 20.85 -24.38 1.59
CA GLN A 127 20.72 -25.61 0.80
C GLN A 127 20.89 -26.84 1.70
N VAL A 128 20.21 -27.94 1.36
CA VAL A 128 20.35 -29.21 2.09
C VAL A 128 21.50 -30.01 1.48
N ASP A 129 22.72 -29.75 1.95
CA ASP A 129 23.92 -30.43 1.45
C ASP A 129 24.02 -31.91 1.89
N ARG A 130 23.35 -32.27 2.99
CA ARG A 130 23.28 -33.62 3.55
C ARG A 130 21.90 -33.86 4.16
N TYR A 131 21.35 -35.05 3.93
CA TYR A 131 20.11 -35.52 4.57
C TYR A 131 20.21 -37.04 4.82
N GLY A 132 19.54 -37.55 5.87
CA GLY A 132 19.32 -38.99 6.07
C GLY A 132 20.57 -39.88 6.19
N ARG A 133 21.67 -39.36 6.73
CA ARG A 133 22.83 -40.17 7.15
C ARG A 133 22.76 -40.48 8.64
#